data_AF-A0A382XS52-F1
#
_entry.id   AF-A0A382XS52-F1
#
_cell.length_a   1.000
_cell.length_b   1.000
_cell.length_c   1.000
_cell.angle_alpha   90.00
_cell.angle_beta   90.00
_cell.angle_gamma   90.00
#
_symmetry.space_group_name_H-M   'P 1'
#
loop_
_entity.id
_entity.type
_entity.pdbx_description
1 polymer ?
#
loop_
_entity_poly.entity_id
_entity_poly.type
_entity_poly.pdbx_seq_one_letter_code
_entity_poly.pdbx_strand_id
1 'polypeptide(L)'
;VDDTPALTPLELRARIRRLMREHGQLGMVIVDYLQLMQTGENNGNRAVEVANITRALKVIAKESRVPVVVLSQLNRSLEQRPNKRPIMSDLRESGAIEQDADLILFIYRDEVYNEDSPEKGTAEIIVAKQRNGPTGTVRLTFLGEYTRFESYAPAFED
;
A
#
# COMPACT_ATOMS: atom_id res chain seq x y z
N VAL A 1 1.49 15.06 10.50
CA VAL A 1 0.63 14.72 9.36
C VAL A 1 0.65 15.92 8.43
N ASP A 2 0.65 15.69 7.12
CA ASP A 2 0.76 16.73 6.09
C ASP A 2 -0.32 16.48 5.04
N ASP A 3 -1.31 17.36 5.00
CA ASP A 3 -2.53 17.19 4.19
C ASP A 3 -2.48 18.02 2.90
N THR A 4 -1.28 18.36 2.43
CA THR A 4 -1.11 19.12 1.18
C THR A 4 -1.68 18.31 -0.01
N PRO A 5 -2.66 18.83 -0.76
CA PRO A 5 -3.23 18.13 -1.90
C PRO A 5 -2.24 18.07 -3.08
N ALA A 6 -2.41 17.08 -3.96
CA ALA A 6 -1.67 16.95 -5.22
C ALA A 6 -0.13 16.95 -5.07
N LEU A 7 0.38 16.37 -3.98
CA LEU A 7 1.80 16.34 -3.67
C LEU A 7 2.61 15.64 -4.78
N THR A 8 3.63 16.33 -5.29
CA THR A 8 4.57 15.75 -6.25
C THR A 8 5.69 14.98 -5.55
N PRO A 9 6.33 13.98 -6.21
CA PRO A 9 7.50 13.30 -5.64
C PRO A 9 8.66 14.25 -5.28
N LEU A 10 8.83 15.34 -6.04
CA LEU A 10 9.86 16.34 -5.78
C LEU A 10 9.61 17.09 -4.47
N GLU A 11 8.37 17.52 -4.24
CA GLU A 11 7.97 18.18 -2.99
C GLU A 11 8.08 17.23 -1.80
N LEU A 12 7.65 15.98 -1.95
CA LEU A 12 7.84 14.95 -0.93
C LEU A 12 9.32 14.81 -0.55
N ARG A 13 10.21 14.72 -1.55
CA ARG A 13 11.66 14.66 -1.33
C ARG A 13 12.20 15.89 -0.60
N ALA A 14 11.71 17.10 -0.93
CA ALA A 14 12.10 18.32 -0.25
C ALA A 14 11.66 18.32 1.22
N ARG A 15 10.43 17.86 1.51
CA ARG A 15 9.88 17.74 2.86
C ARG A 15 10.63 16.71 3.69
N ILE A 16 10.89 15.52 3.16
CA ILE A 16 11.70 14.48 3.82
C ILE A 16 13.07 15.05 4.21
N ARG A 17 13.77 15.69 3.27
CA ARG A 17 15.09 16.30 3.55
C ARG A 17 15.02 17.39 4.63
N ARG A 18 13.96 18.21 4.61
CA ARG A 18 13.76 19.25 5.63
C ARG A 18 13.57 18.63 7.02
N LEU A 19 12.64 17.69 7.15
CA LEU A 19 12.39 16.99 8.41
C LEU A 19 13.62 16.25 8.91
N MET A 20 14.41 15.65 8.01
CA MET A 20 15.64 14.97 8.40
C MET A 20 16.72 15.91 8.95
N ARG A 21 16.77 17.16 8.46
CA ARG A 21 17.67 18.19 9.02
C ARG A 21 17.19 18.69 10.38
N GLU A 22 15.89 18.84 10.55
CA GLU A 22 15.28 19.37 11.78
C GLU A 22 15.25 18.34 12.91
N HIS A 23 15.06 17.06 12.59
CA HIS A 23 14.76 16.01 13.56
C HIS A 23 15.65 14.76 13.46
N GLY A 24 16.60 14.71 12.52
CA GLY A 24 17.43 13.54 12.28
C GLY A 24 16.75 12.47 11.41
N GLN A 25 17.26 11.25 11.42
CA GLN A 25 16.78 10.20 10.53
C GLN A 25 15.31 9.84 10.80
N LEU A 26 14.48 9.82 9.75
CA LEU A 26 13.09 9.38 9.85
C LEU A 26 13.00 7.85 9.94
N GLY A 27 12.05 7.35 10.72
CA GLY A 27 11.79 5.91 10.81
C GLY A 27 11.04 5.34 9.61
N MET A 28 10.10 6.10 9.05
CA MET A 28 9.27 5.68 7.90
C MET A 28 8.60 6.90 7.26
N VAL A 29 8.25 6.79 5.98
CA VAL A 29 7.34 7.70 5.27
C VAL A 29 6.13 6.90 4.80
N ILE A 30 4.92 7.39 5.08
CA ILE A 30 3.67 6.80 4.61
C ILE A 30 3.01 7.80 3.64
N VAL A 31 2.60 7.31 2.47
CA VAL A 31 1.88 8.09 1.46
C VAL A 31 0.47 7.50 1.28
N ASP A 32 -0.53 8.28 1.67
CA ASP A 32 -1.95 7.95 1.55
C ASP A 32 -2.65 8.96 0.61
N TYR A 33 -2.96 8.60 -0.65
CA TYR A 33 -2.60 7.39 -1.38
C TYR A 33 -2.02 7.74 -2.76
N LEU A 34 -1.27 6.81 -3.36
CA LEU A 34 -0.47 7.00 -4.58
C LEU A 34 -1.22 7.74 -5.69
N GLN A 35 -2.50 7.39 -5.88
CA GLN A 35 -3.28 7.90 -6.99
C GLN A 35 -3.64 9.40 -6.86
N LEU A 36 -3.40 10.04 -5.72
CA LEU A 36 -3.55 11.49 -5.53
C LEU A 36 -2.27 12.28 -5.84
N MET A 37 -1.13 11.60 -5.99
CA MET A 37 0.11 12.24 -6.40
C MET A 37 0.09 12.58 -7.89
N GLN A 38 0.74 13.70 -8.24
CA GLN A 38 0.84 14.21 -9.59
C GLN A 38 2.30 14.44 -9.99
N THR A 39 2.62 14.38 -11.28
CA THR A 39 3.98 14.68 -11.78
C THR A 39 4.11 16.10 -12.36
N GLY A 40 3.05 16.91 -12.33
CA GLY A 40 3.03 18.27 -12.89
C GLY A 40 2.90 18.34 -14.41
N GLU A 41 3.11 17.23 -15.13
CA GLU A 41 2.94 17.10 -16.58
C GLU A 41 1.64 16.36 -16.90
N ASN A 42 0.67 17.07 -17.48
CA ASN A 42 -0.65 16.52 -17.76
C ASN A 42 -0.67 15.83 -19.14
N ASN A 43 0.11 14.75 -19.30
CA ASN A 43 0.28 14.06 -20.58
C ASN A 43 -0.82 13.02 -20.89
N GLY A 44 -1.93 13.01 -20.14
CA GLY A 44 -3.11 12.17 -20.38
C GLY A 44 -2.93 10.65 -20.17
N ASN A 45 -1.70 10.16 -20.00
CA ASN A 45 -1.41 8.74 -19.78
C ASN A 45 -1.10 8.46 -18.31
N ARG A 46 -2.15 8.09 -17.56
CA ARG A 46 -2.04 7.80 -16.12
C ARG A 46 -1.04 6.69 -15.79
N ALA A 47 -0.92 5.67 -16.65
CA ALA A 47 0.02 4.57 -16.44
C ALA A 47 1.48 5.04 -16.43
N VAL A 48 1.82 5.98 -17.32
CA VAL A 48 3.16 6.60 -17.36
C VAL A 48 3.39 7.46 -16.13
N GLU A 49 2.37 8.19 -15.70
CA GLU A 49 2.44 9.03 -14.51
C GLU A 49 2.70 8.19 -13.24
N VAL A 50 1.92 7.12 -13.05
CA VAL A 50 2.11 6.17 -11.94
C VAL A 50 3.51 5.56 -11.99
N ALA A 51 4.01 5.19 -13.17
CA ALA A 51 5.36 4.66 -13.32
C ALA A 51 6.45 5.66 -12.92
N ASN A 52 6.28 6.93 -13.28
CA ASN A 52 7.20 7.99 -12.90
C ASN A 52 7.17 8.23 -11.38
N ILE A 53 5.98 8.24 -10.79
CA ILE A 53 5.81 8.41 -9.34
C ILE A 53 6.46 7.24 -8.59
N THR A 54 6.17 5.99 -8.93
CA THR A 54 6.73 4.83 -8.23
C THR A 54 8.25 4.77 -8.35
N ARG A 55 8.79 5.09 -9.52
CA ARG A 55 10.24 5.17 -9.73
C ARG A 55 10.86 6.25 -8.85
N ALA A 56 10.27 7.44 -8.81
CA ALA A 56 10.75 8.54 -7.97
C ALA A 56 10.69 8.18 -6.48
N LEU A 57 9.60 7.56 -6.01
CA LEU A 57 9.47 7.10 -4.63
C LEU A 57 10.54 6.06 -4.26
N LYS A 58 10.83 5.11 -5.17
CA LYS A 58 11.90 4.12 -4.99
C LYS A 58 13.27 4.77 -4.87
N VAL A 59 13.56 5.78 -5.70
CA VAL A 59 14.80 6.56 -5.60
C VAL A 59 14.86 7.31 -4.27
N ILE A 60 13.78 7.99 -3.87
CA ILE A 60 13.70 8.73 -2.60
C ILE A 60 13.99 7.78 -1.42
N ALA A 61 13.37 6.60 -1.38
CA ALA A 61 13.59 5.62 -0.32
C ALA A 61 15.06 5.18 -0.20
N LYS A 62 15.72 4.95 -1.36
CA LYS A 62 17.13 4.55 -1.40
C LYS A 62 18.07 5.67 -0.97
N GLU A 63 17.83 6.89 -1.43
CA GLU A 63 18.67 8.05 -1.10
C GLU A 63 18.54 8.46 0.36
N SER A 64 17.31 8.49 0.88
CA SER A 64 17.05 8.88 2.28
C SER A 64 17.38 7.76 3.26
N ARG A 65 17.47 6.50 2.79
CA ARG A 65 17.54 5.29 3.61
C ARG A 65 16.38 5.19 4.60
N VAL A 66 15.20 5.61 4.15
CA VAL A 66 13.96 5.56 4.92
C VAL A 66 12.96 4.65 4.18
N PRO A 67 12.34 3.67 4.86
CA PRO A 67 11.24 2.89 4.29
C PRO A 67 10.10 3.80 3.85
N VAL A 68 9.64 3.62 2.61
CA VAL A 68 8.49 4.35 2.05
C VAL A 68 7.35 3.34 1.85
N VAL A 69 6.27 3.51 2.60
CA VAL A 69 5.03 2.75 2.47
C VAL A 69 4.03 3.59 1.70
N VAL A 70 3.39 2.98 0.72
CA VAL A 70 2.47 3.68 -0.17
C VAL A 70 1.18 2.88 -0.24
N LEU A 71 0.05 3.55 -0.02
CA LEU A 71 -1.26 2.97 -0.24
C LEU A 71 -1.62 3.09 -1.72
N SER A 72 -2.13 2.01 -2.31
CA SER A 72 -2.60 1.98 -3.68
C SER A 72 -3.95 1.29 -3.75
N GLN A 73 -4.87 1.90 -4.48
CA GLN A 73 -6.18 1.29 -4.76
C GLN A 73 -6.08 0.21 -5.84
N LEU A 74 -7.00 -0.76 -5.76
CA LEU A 74 -7.14 -1.84 -6.72
C LEU A 74 -8.17 -1.51 -7.81
N ASN A 75 -8.10 -2.22 -8.93
CA ASN A 75 -9.10 -2.15 -9.99
C ASN A 75 -10.45 -2.69 -9.52
N ARG A 76 -11.54 -2.00 -9.87
CA ARG A 76 -12.92 -2.40 -9.52
C ARG A 76 -13.35 -3.71 -10.16
N SER A 77 -12.68 -4.19 -11.21
CA SER A 77 -12.94 -5.50 -11.82
C SER A 77 -12.73 -6.67 -10.86
N LEU A 78 -11.91 -6.48 -9.80
CA LEU A 78 -11.80 -7.42 -8.69
C LEU A 78 -13.18 -7.78 -8.13
N GLU A 79 -14.07 -6.79 -8.02
CA GLU A 79 -15.42 -6.93 -7.47
C GLU A 79 -16.36 -7.76 -8.34
N GLN A 80 -15.95 -8.16 -9.53
CA GLN A 80 -16.73 -9.04 -10.40
C GLN A 80 -16.26 -10.49 -10.34
N ARG A 81 -15.09 -10.76 -9.74
CA ARG A 81 -14.55 -12.11 -9.61
C ARG A 81 -15.30 -12.90 -8.53
N PRO A 82 -15.49 -14.23 -8.68
CA PRO A 82 -16.05 -15.07 -7.62
C PRO A 82 -15.17 -15.05 -6.36
N ASN A 83 -13.85 -15.19 -6.54
CA ASN A 83 -12.88 -15.02 -5.46
C ASN A 83 -12.43 -13.55 -5.40
N LYS A 84 -12.68 -12.89 -4.29
CA LYS A 84 -12.37 -11.46 -4.06
C LYS A 84 -10.95 -11.22 -3.52
N ARG A 85 -10.16 -12.27 -3.26
CA ARG A 85 -8.78 -12.11 -2.82
C ARG A 85 -7.97 -11.37 -3.89
N PRO A 86 -7.31 -10.24 -3.56
CA PRO A 86 -6.51 -9.48 -4.51
C PRO A 86 -5.33 -10.27 -5.06
N ILE A 87 -5.02 -10.04 -6.33
CA ILE A 87 -3.86 -10.57 -7.03
C ILE A 87 -3.10 -9.43 -7.72
N MET A 88 -1.88 -9.72 -8.18
CA MET A 88 -1.00 -8.72 -8.80
C MET A 88 -1.64 -7.96 -9.98
N SER A 89 -2.48 -8.62 -10.78
CA SER A 89 -3.19 -7.99 -11.89
C SER A 89 -4.28 -7.00 -11.46
N ASP A 90 -4.67 -6.98 -10.18
CA ASP A 90 -5.63 -6.02 -9.66
C ASP A 90 -4.99 -4.66 -9.34
N LEU A 91 -3.66 -4.56 -9.27
CA LEU A 91 -2.99 -3.27 -9.20
C LEU A 91 -3.32 -2.48 -10.46
N ARG A 92 -3.91 -1.30 -10.30
CA ARG A 92 -4.17 -0.42 -11.44
C ARG A 92 -2.84 -0.04 -12.06
N GLU A 93 -2.76 -0.14 -13.39
CA GLU A 93 -1.55 0.26 -14.14
C GLU A 93 -0.29 -0.49 -13.63
N SER A 94 -0.50 -1.78 -13.28
CA SER A 94 0.34 -2.65 -12.45
C SER A 94 1.82 -2.75 -12.79
N GLY A 95 2.19 -2.61 -14.08
CA GLY A 95 3.53 -2.99 -14.53
C GLY A 95 4.65 -2.26 -13.80
N ALA A 96 4.51 -0.95 -13.56
CA ALA A 96 5.56 -0.18 -12.91
C ALA A 96 5.58 -0.36 -11.38
N ILE A 97 4.41 -0.37 -10.73
CA ILE A 97 4.28 -0.63 -9.29
C ILE A 97 4.91 -1.99 -8.96
N GLU A 98 4.54 -3.01 -9.73
CA GLU A 98 5.06 -4.36 -9.57
C GLU A 98 6.57 -4.39 -9.68
N GLN A 99 7.17 -3.75 -10.69
CA GLN A 99 8.63 -3.80 -10.88
C GLN A 99 9.39 -3.04 -9.78
N ASP A 100 8.86 -1.89 -9.35
CA ASP A 100 9.56 -0.95 -8.46
C ASP A 100 9.48 -1.33 -6.99
N ALA A 101 8.33 -1.85 -6.55
CA ALA A 101 8.11 -2.23 -5.16
C ALA A 101 9.07 -3.37 -4.75
N ASP A 102 9.59 -3.31 -3.52
CA ASP A 102 10.30 -4.45 -2.94
C ASP A 102 9.34 -5.43 -2.26
N LEU A 103 8.27 -4.90 -1.68
CA LEU A 103 7.23 -5.63 -0.96
C LEU A 103 5.85 -5.14 -1.44
N ILE A 104 4.95 -6.08 -1.73
CA ILE A 104 3.55 -5.79 -2.04
C ILE A 104 2.70 -6.62 -1.09
N LEU A 105 1.87 -5.91 -0.32
CA LEU A 105 0.93 -6.48 0.63
C LEU A 105 -0.48 -6.14 0.16
N PHE A 106 -1.32 -7.15 0.02
CA PHE A 106 -2.76 -6.95 -0.10
C PHE A 106 -3.42 -7.23 1.25
N ILE A 107 -4.49 -6.50 1.52
CA ILE A 107 -5.33 -6.69 2.69
C ILE A 107 -6.65 -7.28 2.18
N TYR A 108 -7.06 -8.40 2.75
CA TYR A 108 -8.34 -9.03 2.46
C TYR A 108 -9.07 -9.34 3.76
N ARG A 109 -10.37 -9.04 3.79
CA ARG A 109 -11.27 -9.38 4.89
C ARG A 109 -12.49 -10.06 4.30
N ASP A 110 -12.65 -11.34 4.60
CA ASP A 110 -13.72 -12.14 3.99
C ASP A 110 -15.11 -11.67 4.41
N GLU A 111 -15.25 -11.26 5.67
CA GLU A 111 -16.48 -10.70 6.25
C GLU A 111 -17.00 -9.44 5.54
N VAL A 112 -16.16 -8.73 4.78
CA VAL A 112 -16.59 -7.55 3.99
C VAL A 112 -17.42 -7.98 2.77
N TYR A 113 -17.20 -9.20 2.27
CA TYR A 113 -17.85 -9.73 1.08
C TYR A 113 -18.90 -10.81 1.41
N ASN A 114 -18.76 -11.47 2.55
CA ASN A 114 -19.63 -12.56 3.01
C ASN A 114 -20.11 -12.28 4.44
N GLU A 115 -21.38 -11.88 4.60
CA GLU A 115 -21.95 -11.53 5.91
C GLU A 115 -21.94 -12.68 6.92
N ASP A 116 -22.04 -13.93 6.43
CA ASP A 116 -22.00 -15.16 7.22
C ASP A 116 -20.60 -15.80 7.27
N SER A 117 -19.54 -15.04 6.95
CA SER A 117 -18.17 -15.57 6.97
C SER A 117 -17.84 -16.20 8.33
N PRO A 118 -17.29 -17.43 8.36
CA PRO A 118 -16.78 -18.02 9.59
C PRO A 118 -15.49 -17.33 10.07
N GLU A 119 -14.87 -16.49 9.23
CA GLU A 119 -13.62 -15.79 9.52
C GLU A 119 -13.87 -14.33 9.96
N LYS A 120 -14.99 -14.07 10.66
CA LYS A 120 -15.29 -12.75 11.25
C LYS A 120 -14.16 -12.27 12.16
N GLY A 121 -13.85 -10.99 12.07
CA GLY A 121 -12.74 -10.37 12.78
C GLY A 121 -11.36 -10.85 12.31
N THR A 122 -11.25 -11.54 11.17
CA THR A 122 -9.95 -11.95 10.60
C THR A 122 -9.60 -11.10 9.37
N ALA A 123 -8.36 -10.64 9.32
CA ALA A 123 -7.77 -10.03 8.14
C ALA A 123 -6.60 -10.86 7.61
N GLU A 124 -6.60 -11.12 6.32
CA GLU A 124 -5.49 -11.74 5.61
C GLU A 124 -4.57 -10.67 5.03
N ILE A 125 -3.31 -10.67 5.44
CA ILE A 125 -2.23 -9.90 4.84
C ILE A 125 -1.51 -10.81 3.84
N ILE A 126 -1.82 -10.62 2.57
CA ILE A 126 -1.28 -11.42 1.46
C ILE A 126 0.00 -10.75 0.98
N VAL A 127 1.15 -11.38 1.26
CA VAL A 127 2.47 -10.99 0.76
C VAL A 127 2.58 -11.46 -0.69
N ALA A 128 2.08 -10.66 -1.62
CA ALA A 128 2.05 -11.00 -3.05
C ALA A 128 3.42 -10.87 -3.73
N LYS A 129 4.28 -9.98 -3.21
CA LYS A 129 5.66 -9.84 -3.66
C LYS A 129 6.57 -9.59 -2.46
N GLN A 130 7.71 -10.27 -2.43
CA GLN A 130 8.81 -9.99 -1.50
C GLN A 130 10.14 -10.21 -2.24
N ARG A 131 10.90 -9.14 -2.49
CA ARG A 131 12.14 -9.19 -3.29
C ARG A 131 13.21 -10.08 -2.65
N ASN A 132 13.28 -10.11 -1.31
CA ASN A 132 14.38 -10.73 -0.56
C ASN A 132 13.90 -11.86 0.37
N GLY A 133 12.80 -12.54 0.05
CA GLY A 133 12.18 -13.50 0.95
C GLY A 133 10.93 -14.15 0.37
N PRO A 134 10.26 -15.01 1.14
CA PRO A 134 9.10 -15.75 0.68
C PRO A 134 7.85 -14.86 0.56
N THR A 135 6.97 -15.24 -0.35
CA THR A 135 5.57 -14.82 -0.39
C THR A 135 4.71 -15.74 0.48
N GLY A 136 3.47 -15.33 0.75
CA GLY A 136 2.54 -16.11 1.56
C GLY A 136 1.44 -15.25 2.15
N THR A 137 0.59 -15.84 2.98
CA THR A 137 -0.50 -15.12 3.66
C THR A 137 -0.30 -15.20 5.16
N VAL A 138 -0.40 -14.05 5.82
CA VAL A 138 -0.38 -13.94 7.28
C VAL A 138 -1.77 -13.53 7.73
N ARG A 139 -2.32 -14.26 8.71
CA ARG A 139 -3.60 -13.89 9.34
C ARG A 139 -3.34 -12.94 10.51
N LEU A 140 -4.23 -11.99 10.68
CA LEU A 140 -4.30 -11.05 11.80
C LEU A 140 -5.72 -10.99 12.32
N THR A 141 -5.88 -10.67 13.60
CA THR A 141 -7.19 -10.33 14.16
C THR A 141 -7.46 -8.85 13.89
N PHE A 142 -8.62 -8.52 13.33
CA PHE A 142 -9.08 -7.16 13.07
C PHE A 142 -10.23 -6.78 14.00
N LEU A 143 -9.95 -5.86 14.93
CA LEU A 143 -10.93 -5.29 15.83
C LEU A 143 -11.53 -4.04 15.18
N GLY A 144 -12.63 -4.24 14.44
CA GLY A 144 -13.22 -3.20 13.60
C GLY A 144 -13.69 -1.96 14.34
N GLU A 145 -14.18 -2.12 15.57
CA GLU A 145 -14.59 -1.01 16.46
C GLU A 145 -13.44 -0.06 16.83
N TYR A 146 -12.18 -0.53 16.75
CA TYR A 146 -10.99 0.26 17.09
C TYR A 146 -10.09 0.55 15.88
N THR A 147 -10.45 0.07 14.68
CA THR A 147 -9.57 0.09 13.49
C THR A 147 -8.19 -0.50 13.79
N ARG A 148 -8.14 -1.61 14.55
CA ARG A 148 -6.90 -2.17 15.09
C ARG A 148 -6.65 -3.57 14.55
N PHE A 149 -5.39 -3.83 14.19
CA PHE A 149 -4.88 -5.16 13.88
C PHE A 149 -4.08 -5.69 15.06
N GLU A 150 -4.29 -6.95 15.41
CA GLU A 150 -3.55 -7.68 16.45
C GLU A 150 -2.97 -8.97 15.90
N SER A 151 -2.00 -9.54 16.63
CA SER A 151 -1.53 -10.90 16.37
C SER A 151 -2.72 -11.85 16.36
N TYR A 152 -2.73 -12.78 15.40
CA TYR A 152 -3.86 -13.68 15.22
C TYR A 152 -4.16 -14.47 16.49
N ALA A 153 -5.33 -14.20 17.04
CA ALA A 153 -5.99 -15.03 18.03
C ALA A 153 -7.21 -15.62 17.35
N PRO A 154 -7.29 -16.95 17.18
CA PRO A 154 -8.52 -17.57 16.70
C PRO A 154 -9.65 -17.22 17.66
N ALA A 155 -10.84 -16.91 17.14
CA ALA A 155 -12.00 -16.74 17.99
C ALA A 155 -12.18 -18.00 18.84
N PHE A 156 -12.35 -17.84 20.15
CA PHE A 156 -12.71 -18.95 21.01
C PHE A 156 -14.08 -19.46 20.55
N GLU A 157 -14.17 -20.74 20.18
CA GLU A 157 -15.46 -21.41 20.05
C GLU A 157 -16.03 -21.53 21.48
N ASP A 158 -17.08 -20.77 21.77
CA ASP A 158 -17.90 -20.93 22.99
C ASP A 158 -18.71 -22.24 22.95
#